data_AF-A0A521E9V9-F1
#
_entry.id   AF-A0A521E9V9-F1
#
_cell.length_a   1.000
_cell.length_b   1.000
_cell.length_c   1.000
_cell.angle_alpha   90.00
_cell.angle_beta   90.00
_cell.angle_gamma   90.00
#
_symmetry.space_group_name_H-M   'P 1'
#
loop_
_entity.id
_entity.type
_entity.pdbx_description
1 polymer ?
#
loop_
_entity_poly.entity_id
_entity_poly.type
_entity_poly.pdbx_seq_one_letter_code
_entity_poly.pdbx_strand_id
1 'polypeptide(L)'
;MDASIQNTNQPVFGWIGFSVSAMALLGALFLFWAGPFAPQQSTGVSLGELAAELGKSTLRSAAGLDQPEPLTPSRDLDDYLQIGVALLGGLAIVLSAIGILRHEKLRPAIAGIAIGIGAILFQFFAFAFFAFLGVLVIMALLNSFSDVFGGLFGG
;
A
#
# COMPACT_ATOMS: atom_id res chain seq x y z
N MET A 1 53.16 -5.13 24.41
CA MET A 1 53.55 -4.70 23.05
C MET A 1 52.44 -5.15 22.10
N ASP A 2 51.42 -4.30 22.09
CA ASP A 2 50.26 -4.10 21.22
C ASP A 2 49.94 -5.12 20.12
N ALA A 3 48.82 -5.81 20.34
CA ALA A 3 48.07 -6.51 19.29
C ALA A 3 46.58 -6.12 19.38
N SER A 4 46.29 -4.83 19.18
CA SER A 4 44.94 -4.35 18.91
C SER A 4 44.94 -3.58 17.60
N ILE A 5 45.17 -4.29 16.49
CA ILE A 5 44.71 -3.82 15.19
C ILE A 5 43.17 -3.87 15.24
N GLN A 6 42.57 -2.86 15.87
CA GLN A 6 41.15 -2.58 15.67
C GLN A 6 41.02 -2.12 14.23
N ASN A 7 40.62 -3.04 13.36
CA ASN A 7 40.13 -2.72 12.03
C ASN A 7 38.91 -1.80 12.22
N THR A 8 39.16 -0.50 12.20
CA THR A 8 38.16 0.56 12.19
C THR A 8 37.57 0.67 10.79
N ASN A 9 37.06 -0.44 10.25
CA ASN A 9 36.24 -0.40 9.06
C ASN A 9 34.90 0.22 9.49
N GLN A 10 34.76 1.53 9.25
CA GLN A 10 33.55 2.26 9.62
C GLN A 10 32.39 1.74 8.75
N PRO A 11 31.28 1.28 9.34
CA PRO A 11 30.18 0.68 8.58
C PRO A 11 29.28 1.75 7.96
N VAL A 12 29.85 2.55 7.06
CA VAL A 12 29.17 3.72 6.47
C VAL A 12 27.98 3.27 5.63
N PHE A 13 28.13 2.23 4.82
CA PHE A 13 27.03 1.71 4.00
C PHE A 13 25.96 1.02 4.85
N GLY A 14 26.38 0.30 5.91
CA GLY A 14 25.46 -0.26 6.89
C GLY A 14 24.57 0.78 7.58
N TRP A 15 25.15 1.92 8.00
CA TRP A 15 24.40 3.01 8.63
C TRP A 15 23.51 3.76 7.65
N ILE A 16 23.98 4.01 6.42
CA ILE A 16 23.15 4.65 5.37
C ILE A 16 21.95 3.77 5.04
N GLY A 17 22.16 2.47 4.81
CA GLY A 17 21.07 1.53 4.55
C GLY A 17 20.06 1.46 5.70
N PHE A 18 20.54 1.44 6.94
CA PHE A 18 19.67 1.50 8.13
C PHE A 18 18.84 2.78 8.18
N SER A 19 19.46 3.95 8.00
CA SER A 19 18.75 5.24 8.03
C SER A 19 17.70 5.37 6.92
N VAL A 20 18.04 4.93 5.71
CA VAL A 20 17.09 4.91 4.57
C VAL A 20 15.94 3.94 4.85
N SER A 21 16.22 2.77 5.45
CA SER A 21 15.18 1.79 5.82
C SER A 21 14.24 2.35 6.88
N ALA A 22 14.80 3.01 7.90
CA ALA A 22 14.03 3.65 8.95
C ALA A 22 13.13 4.77 8.39
N MET A 23 13.65 5.59 7.48
CA MET A 23 12.85 6.60 6.76
C MET A 23 11.74 5.98 5.91
N ALA A 24 12.01 4.88 5.21
CA ALA A 24 10.99 4.17 4.43
C ALA A 24 9.86 3.64 5.33
N LEU A 25 10.20 3.00 6.45
CA LEU A 25 9.21 2.49 7.39
C LEU A 25 8.40 3.62 8.04
N LEU A 26 9.06 4.70 8.47
CA LEU A 26 8.39 5.88 9.03
C LEU A 26 7.47 6.54 8.00
N GLY A 27 7.90 6.64 6.73
CA GLY A 27 7.07 7.12 5.64
C GLY A 27 5.83 6.25 5.43
N ALA A 28 6.00 4.92 5.42
CA ALA A 28 4.87 3.99 5.30
C ALA A 28 3.86 4.16 6.46
N LEU A 29 4.35 4.28 7.69
CA LEU A 29 3.49 4.46 8.87
C LEU A 29 2.81 5.82 8.87
N PHE A 30 3.52 6.87 8.45
CA PHE A 30 2.98 8.22 8.35
C PHE A 30 1.85 8.29 7.32
N LEU A 31 2.05 7.78 6.10
CA LEU A 31 1.01 7.75 5.07
C LEU A 31 -0.21 6.92 5.53
N PHE A 32 0.04 5.79 6.20
CA PHE A 32 -1.03 4.95 6.75
C PHE A 32 -1.88 5.68 7.78
N TRP A 33 -1.26 6.45 8.68
CA TRP A 33 -1.98 7.12 9.76
C TRP A 33 -2.59 8.46 9.35
N ALA A 34 -1.91 9.20 8.45
CA ALA A 34 -2.41 10.48 7.95
C ALA A 34 -3.65 10.33 7.06
N GLY A 35 -3.82 9.17 6.43
CA GLY A 35 -4.90 8.93 5.47
C GLY A 35 -4.62 9.56 4.09
N PRO A 36 -5.55 9.42 3.14
CA PRO A 36 -5.40 9.96 1.80
C PRO A 36 -5.37 11.49 1.83
N PHE A 37 -4.37 12.08 1.18
CA PHE A 37 -4.24 13.53 1.07
C PHE A 37 -5.01 14.08 -0.14
N ALA A 38 -5.30 13.23 -1.12
CA ALA A 38 -6.10 13.62 -2.28
C ALA A 38 -7.56 13.87 -1.85
N PRO A 39 -8.24 14.90 -2.42
CA PRO A 39 -9.64 15.15 -2.15
C PRO A 39 -10.50 13.93 -2.54
N GLN A 40 -11.00 13.22 -1.54
CA GLN A 40 -11.88 12.08 -1.73
C GLN A 40 -13.30 12.61 -1.97
N GLN A 41 -13.94 12.19 -3.06
CA GLN A 41 -15.39 12.35 -3.16
C GLN A 41 -16.06 11.53 -2.06
N SER A 42 -17.24 11.95 -1.60
CA SER A 42 -17.96 11.16 -0.60
C SER A 42 -18.27 9.78 -1.17
N THR A 43 -18.06 8.74 -0.37
CA THR A 43 -18.27 7.35 -0.81
C THR A 43 -19.69 7.14 -1.35
N GLY A 44 -20.69 7.82 -0.78
CA GLY A 44 -22.07 7.76 -1.25
C GLY A 44 -22.28 8.37 -2.65
N VAL A 45 -21.58 9.46 -2.97
CA VAL A 45 -21.66 10.09 -4.31
C VAL A 45 -20.96 9.19 -5.34
N SER A 46 -19.76 8.71 -5.03
CA SER A 46 -19.02 7.81 -5.93
C SER A 46 -19.79 6.52 -6.20
N LEU A 47 -20.38 5.92 -5.16
CA LEU A 47 -21.18 4.70 -5.30
C LEU A 47 -22.49 4.94 -6.07
N GLY A 48 -23.12 6.10 -5.88
CA GLY A 48 -24.31 6.51 -6.62
C GLY A 48 -24.02 6.76 -8.11
N GLU A 49 -22.89 7.41 -8.41
CA GLU A 49 -22.44 7.63 -9.79
C GLU A 49 -22.12 6.31 -10.48
N LEU A 50 -21.42 5.38 -9.80
CA LEU A 50 -21.17 4.03 -10.30
C LEU A 50 -22.48 3.28 -10.59
N ALA A 51 -23.45 3.33 -9.67
CA ALA A 51 -24.76 2.68 -9.86
C ALA A 51 -25.54 3.28 -11.05
N ALA A 52 -25.51 4.60 -11.19
CA ALA A 52 -26.12 5.29 -12.33
C ALA A 52 -25.43 4.94 -13.65
N GLU A 53 -24.10 4.83 -13.65
CA GLU A 53 -23.32 4.44 -14.82
C GLU A 53 -23.58 2.99 -15.22
N LEU A 54 -23.63 2.07 -14.26
CA LEU A 54 -24.04 0.68 -14.47
C LEU A 54 -25.44 0.61 -15.07
N GLY A 55 -26.43 1.33 -14.51
CA GLY A 55 -27.78 1.37 -15.07
C GLY A 55 -27.85 1.91 -16.50
N LYS A 56 -27.10 2.98 -16.80
CA LYS A 56 -27.00 3.51 -18.18
C LYS A 56 -26.30 2.52 -19.11
N SER A 57 -25.28 1.82 -18.62
CA SER A 57 -24.52 0.85 -19.40
C SER A 57 -25.35 -0.37 -19.78
N THR A 58 -26.16 -0.90 -18.85
CA THR A 58 -27.05 -2.05 -19.10
C THR A 58 -28.16 -1.68 -20.08
N LEU A 59 -28.72 -0.48 -19.97
CA LEU A 59 -29.71 0.04 -20.92
C LEU A 59 -29.13 0.20 -22.33
N ARG A 60 -27.90 0.72 -22.47
CA ARG A 60 -27.24 0.83 -23.79
C ARG A 60 -26.89 -0.53 -24.37
N SER A 61 -26.37 -1.46 -23.56
CA SER A 61 -26.11 -2.83 -24.01
C SER A 61 -27.39 -3.53 -24.46
N ALA A 62 -28.50 -3.35 -23.73
CA ALA A 62 -29.80 -3.89 -24.13
C ALA A 62 -30.32 -3.27 -25.44
N ALA A 63 -29.98 -2.00 -25.70
CA ALA A 63 -30.29 -1.30 -26.95
C ALA A 63 -29.30 -1.59 -28.09
N GLY A 64 -28.25 -2.40 -27.87
CA GLY A 64 -27.22 -2.70 -28.87
C GLY A 64 -26.34 -1.50 -29.25
N LEU A 65 -26.27 -0.47 -28.39
CA LEU A 65 -25.43 0.71 -28.60
C LEU A 65 -24.02 0.48 -28.07
N ASP A 66 -23.03 1.03 -28.75
CA ASP A 66 -21.63 0.97 -28.33
C ASP A 66 -21.42 1.63 -26.96
N GLN A 67 -20.50 1.04 -26.19
CA GLN A 67 -20.13 1.54 -24.88
C GLN A 67 -19.08 2.66 -25.01
N PRO A 68 -19.17 3.72 -24.19
CA PRO A 68 -18.14 4.76 -24.18
C PRO A 68 -16.76 4.18 -23.86
N GLU A 69 -15.70 4.76 -24.40
CA GLU A 69 -14.33 4.34 -24.07
C GLU A 69 -14.04 4.53 -22.56
N PRO A 70 -13.35 3.57 -21.92
CA PRO A 70 -12.97 3.70 -20.51
C PRO A 70 -12.08 4.94 -20.31
N LEU A 71 -12.50 5.82 -19.39
CA LEU A 71 -11.65 6.93 -18.97
C LEU A 71 -10.46 6.39 -18.18
N THR A 72 -9.25 6.76 -18.60
CA THR A 72 -8.04 6.43 -17.85
C THR A 72 -8.10 7.05 -16.45
N PRO A 73 -7.97 6.26 -15.37
CA PRO A 73 -7.89 6.81 -14.02
C PRO A 73 -6.72 7.80 -13.92
N SER A 74 -6.98 8.99 -13.40
CA SER A 74 -5.92 9.95 -13.07
C SER A 74 -5.13 9.42 -11.88
N ARG A 75 -3.80 9.45 -11.96
CA ARG A 75 -2.96 9.14 -10.79
C ARG A 75 -2.92 10.32 -9.85
N ASP A 76 -3.18 10.05 -8.58
CA ASP A 76 -3.21 11.07 -7.54
C ASP A 76 -1.89 11.12 -6.76
N LEU A 77 -1.74 12.17 -5.94
CA LEU A 77 -0.55 12.37 -5.12
C LEU A 77 -0.26 11.17 -4.21
N ASP A 78 -1.31 10.51 -3.73
CA ASP A 78 -1.22 9.34 -2.86
C ASP A 78 -0.55 8.14 -3.58
N ASP A 79 -0.79 7.97 -4.89
CA ASP A 79 -0.14 6.91 -5.68
C ASP A 79 1.37 7.14 -5.76
N TYR A 80 1.78 8.38 -6.02
CA TYR A 80 3.21 8.73 -6.11
C TYR A 80 3.92 8.58 -4.77
N LEU A 81 3.25 8.92 -3.66
CA LEU A 81 3.77 8.75 -2.32
C LEU A 81 3.96 7.27 -1.96
N GLN A 82 2.99 6.42 -2.27
CA GLN A 82 3.10 4.98 -2.04
C GLN A 82 4.24 4.35 -2.85
N ILE A 83 4.35 4.69 -4.14
CA ILE A 83 5.44 4.24 -5.02
C ILE A 83 6.80 4.72 -4.49
N GLY A 84 6.89 5.97 -4.05
CA GLY A 84 8.11 6.54 -3.48
C GLY A 84 8.58 5.80 -2.23
N VAL A 85 7.67 5.47 -1.31
CA VAL A 85 8.00 4.72 -0.10
C VAL A 85 8.43 3.28 -0.43
N ALA A 86 7.77 2.62 -1.39
CA ALA A 86 8.15 1.28 -1.83
C ALA A 86 9.55 1.26 -2.47
N LEU A 87 9.86 2.25 -3.32
CA LEU A 87 11.19 2.42 -3.91
C LEU A 87 12.27 2.68 -2.85
N LEU A 88 11.99 3.53 -1.87
CA LEU A 88 12.90 3.78 -0.75
C LEU A 88 13.17 2.52 0.07
N GLY A 89 12.14 1.73 0.37
CA GLY A 89 12.28 0.44 1.05
C GLY A 89 13.16 -0.54 0.27
N GLY A 90 12.94 -0.66 -1.04
CA GLY A 90 13.75 -1.49 -1.93
C GLY A 90 15.21 -1.04 -2.00
N LEU A 91 15.46 0.27 -2.18
CA LEU A 91 16.81 0.83 -2.21
C LEU A 91 17.55 0.60 -0.89
N ALA A 92 16.84 0.69 0.23
CA ALA A 92 17.40 0.45 1.55
C ALA A 92 17.92 -0.99 1.71
N ILE A 93 17.14 -1.98 1.25
CA ILE A 93 17.55 -3.40 1.24
C ILE A 93 18.84 -3.58 0.42
N VAL A 94 18.91 -2.97 -0.77
CA VAL A 94 20.08 -3.06 -1.65
C VAL A 94 21.32 -2.43 -0.98
N LEU A 95 21.20 -1.23 -0.41
CA LEU A 95 22.30 -0.55 0.27
C LEU A 95 22.81 -1.33 1.49
N SER A 96 21.89 -1.88 2.29
CA SER A 96 22.26 -2.74 3.42
C SER A 96 22.91 -4.05 2.97
N ALA A 97 22.47 -4.67 1.88
CA ALA A 97 23.10 -5.86 1.31
C ALA A 97 24.53 -5.57 0.81
N ILE A 98 24.77 -4.41 0.19
CA ILE A 98 26.11 -3.97 -0.23
C ILE A 98 27.05 -3.79 0.98
N GLY A 99 26.54 -3.27 2.11
CA GLY A 99 27.31 -3.17 3.36
C GLY A 99 27.78 -4.53 3.90
N ILE A 100 26.94 -5.56 3.77
CA ILE A 100 27.32 -6.94 4.12
C ILE A 100 28.41 -7.46 3.17
N LEU A 101 28.23 -7.25 1.86
CA LEU A 101 29.18 -7.71 0.83
C LEU A 101 30.56 -7.06 0.97
N ARG A 102 30.61 -5.80 1.45
CA ARG A 102 31.85 -5.08 1.78
C ARG A 102 32.49 -5.49 3.11
N HIS A 103 31.99 -6.53 3.78
CA HIS A 103 32.50 -7.02 5.06
C HIS A 103 32.49 -5.93 6.15
N GLU A 104 31.50 -5.04 6.11
CA GLU A 104 31.27 -4.07 7.18
C GLU A 104 30.60 -4.73 8.40
N LYS A 105 30.44 -3.98 9.48
CA LYS A 105 29.78 -4.49 10.70
C LYS A 105 28.37 -4.99 10.33
N LEU A 106 28.12 -6.29 10.56
CA LEU A 106 26.89 -6.96 10.18
C LEU A 106 25.63 -6.42 10.89
N ARG A 107 25.78 -5.92 12.12
CA ARG A 107 24.66 -5.44 12.95
C ARG A 107 23.78 -4.38 12.27
N PRO A 108 24.32 -3.21 11.84
CA PRO A 108 23.51 -2.19 11.16
C PRO A 108 22.97 -2.65 9.81
N ALA A 109 23.72 -3.49 9.09
CA ALA A 109 23.30 -3.97 7.78
C ALA A 109 22.10 -4.94 7.86
N ILE A 110 22.11 -5.90 8.80
CA ILE A 110 20.98 -6.81 9.04
C ILE A 110 19.75 -6.03 9.53
N ALA A 111 19.94 -5.05 10.41
CA ALA A 111 18.85 -4.20 10.89
C ALA A 111 18.20 -3.42 9.74
N GLY A 112 18.98 -2.85 8.82
CA GLY A 112 18.46 -2.17 7.64
C GLY A 112 17.64 -3.11 6.75
N ILE A 113 18.15 -4.31 6.43
CA ILE A 113 17.40 -5.30 5.64
C ILE A 113 16.07 -5.66 6.32
N ALA A 114 16.09 -5.96 7.61
CA ALA A 114 14.89 -6.35 8.35
C ALA A 114 13.83 -5.22 8.36
N ILE A 115 14.26 -3.98 8.58
CA ILE A 115 13.38 -2.80 8.57
C ILE A 115 12.84 -2.53 7.16
N GLY A 116 13.69 -2.62 6.12
CA GLY A 116 13.28 -2.43 4.73
C GLY A 116 12.25 -3.46 4.28
N ILE A 117 12.48 -4.75 4.59
CA ILE A 117 11.49 -5.82 4.35
C ILE A 117 10.21 -5.54 5.16
N GLY A 118 10.35 -5.14 6.43
CA GLY A 118 9.22 -4.78 7.28
C GLY A 118 8.35 -3.67 6.71
N ALA A 119 8.96 -2.64 6.11
CA ALA A 119 8.23 -1.55 5.46
C ALA A 119 7.39 -2.03 4.26
N ILE A 120 7.97 -2.87 3.41
CA ILE A 120 7.28 -3.44 2.25
C ILE A 120 6.13 -4.35 2.72
N LEU A 121 6.41 -5.26 3.66
CA LEU A 121 5.40 -6.17 4.21
C LEU A 121 4.25 -5.42 4.89
N PHE A 122 4.55 -4.33 5.61
CA PHE A 122 3.53 -3.50 6.23
C PHE A 122 2.56 -2.89 5.20
N GLN A 123 3.07 -2.40 4.06
CA GLN A 123 2.21 -1.88 2.99
C GLN A 123 1.27 -2.95 2.45
N PHE A 124 1.80 -4.14 2.13
CA PHE A 124 0.98 -5.26 1.65
C PHE A 124 -0.03 -5.72 2.71
N PHE A 125 0.39 -5.78 3.97
CA PHE A 125 -0.49 -6.16 5.07
C PHE A 125 -1.64 -5.17 5.24
N ALA A 126 -1.36 -3.86 5.25
CA ALA A 126 -2.39 -2.83 5.38
C ALA A 126 -3.41 -2.91 4.25
N PHE A 127 -2.94 -3.03 3.01
CA PHE A 127 -3.81 -3.21 1.85
C PHE A 127 -4.68 -4.47 1.96
N ALA A 128 -4.07 -5.62 2.26
CA ALA A 128 -4.80 -6.89 2.39
C ALA A 128 -5.81 -6.85 3.53
N PHE A 129 -5.46 -6.23 4.66
CA PHE A 129 -6.33 -6.08 5.82
C PHE A 129 -7.58 -5.27 5.48
N PHE A 130 -7.43 -4.11 4.82
CA PHE A 130 -8.58 -3.29 4.43
C PHE A 130 -9.42 -3.91 3.31
N ALA A 131 -8.79 -4.61 2.35
CA ALA A 131 -9.51 -5.36 1.34
C ALA A 131 -10.38 -6.45 1.98
N PHE A 132 -9.83 -7.19 2.94
CA PHE A 132 -10.55 -8.19 3.72
C PHE A 132 -11.70 -7.57 4.53
N LEU A 133 -11.45 -6.44 5.20
CA LEU A 133 -12.48 -5.69 5.92
C LEU A 133 -13.61 -5.25 4.98
N GLY A 134 -13.27 -4.77 3.78
CA GLY A 134 -14.23 -4.39 2.75
C GLY A 134 -15.11 -5.55 2.31
N VAL A 135 -14.54 -6.73 2.11
CA VAL A 135 -15.31 -7.95 1.80
C VAL A 135 -16.27 -8.30 2.93
N LEU A 136 -15.84 -8.22 4.19
CA LEU A 136 -16.72 -8.46 5.34
C LEU A 136 -17.89 -7.46 5.39
N VAL A 137 -17.63 -6.18 5.13
CA VAL A 137 -18.67 -5.15 5.08
C VAL A 137 -19.66 -5.43 3.96
N ILE A 138 -19.18 -5.78 2.76
CA ILE A 138 -20.05 -6.14 1.63
C ILE A 138 -20.91 -7.36 1.98
N MET A 139 -20.32 -8.41 2.56
CA MET A 139 -21.08 -9.58 3.01
C MET A 139 -22.17 -9.22 4.03
N ALA A 140 -21.84 -8.38 5.01
CA ALA A 140 -22.81 -7.92 6.02
C ALA A 140 -23.97 -7.14 5.38
N LEU A 141 -23.67 -6.26 4.41
CA LEU A 141 -24.68 -5.49 3.68
C LEU A 141 -25.58 -6.39 2.83
N LEU A 142 -25.00 -7.34 2.09
CA LEU A 142 -25.76 -8.29 1.28
C LEU A 142 -26.70 -9.15 2.13
N ASN A 143 -26.24 -9.61 3.29
CA ASN A 143 -27.08 -10.36 4.23
C ASN A 143 -28.24 -9.50 4.76
N SER A 144 -27.95 -8.25 5.14
CA SER A 144 -28.98 -7.31 5.60
C SER A 144 -30.03 -7.03 4.53
N PHE A 145 -29.64 -6.86 3.26
CA PHE A 145 -30.60 -6.70 2.17
C PHE A 145 -31.39 -7.97 1.91
N SER A 146 -30.75 -9.14 1.91
CA SER A 146 -31.44 -10.43 1.75
C SER A 146 -32.55 -10.62 2.79
N ASP A 147 -32.28 -10.28 4.06
CA ASP A 147 -33.27 -10.37 5.13
C ASP A 147 -34.45 -9.42 4.90
N VAL A 148 -34.19 -8.17 4.48
CA VAL A 148 -35.23 -7.16 4.21
C VAL A 148 -36.08 -7.53 2.99
N PHE A 149 -35.45 -7.92 1.88
CA PHE A 149 -36.17 -8.34 0.66
C PHE A 149 -36.92 -9.64 0.87
N GLY A 150 -36.33 -10.60 1.61
CA GLY A 150 -36.99 -11.84 1.99
C GLY A 150 -38.24 -11.59 2.84
N GLY A 151 -38.18 -10.65 3.79
CA GLY A 151 -39.34 -10.25 4.58
C GLY A 151 -40.43 -9.49 3.81
N LEU A 152 -40.08 -8.77 2.74
CA LEU A 152 -41.01 -7.99 1.93
C LEU A 152 -41.67 -8.76 0.77
N PHE A 153 -40.96 -9.74 0.19
CA PHE A 153 -41.40 -10.47 -1.01
C PHE A 153 -41.56 -11.98 -0.80
N GLY A 154 -41.11 -12.52 0.34
CA GLY A 154 -41.10 -13.96 0.65
C GLY A 154 -42.16 -14.41 1.65
N GLY A 155 -43.16 -13.57 1.94
CA GLY A 155 -44.36 -13.92 2.70
C GLY A 155 -45.51 -14.37 1.81
#